data_AF-A0A3Q1CZS9-F1
#
_entry.id   AF-A0A3Q1CZS9-F1
#
_cell.length_a   1.000
_cell.length_b   1.000
_cell.length_c   1.000
_cell.angle_alpha   90.00
_cell.angle_beta   90.00
_cell.angle_gamma   90.00
#
_symmetry.space_group_name_H-M   'P 1'
#
loop_
_entity.id
_entity.type
_entity.pdbx_description
1 polymer ?
#
loop_
_entity_poly.entity_id
_entity_poly.type
_entity_poly.pdbx_seq_one_letter_code
_entity_poly.pdbx_strand_id
1 'polypeptide(L)'
;MTFKRGADSAEPFHVSLIHNLSVLFLFFSSSLPLGGCGGVSPERSLVWGPGIGTGSVLPVLPVRYFYIQAVDSNGQNLTVSPGKDTFKVKIRAADNGEHIRVHVPPPLDRGDGSFLMRYRLYGSATKGLKVEILHRDAAVAQSPYIIPGPVYHEYCDCPEPDASVWQNVMKCPKDEPQIVEDFQPFPSIDLQRLRQEAPVRFSNRGGLVHYVIINNHIYRRTLGKYTDFKMFSDEMLLSLTRKVKLPDVEFFINVGDWPLETRKTDPVPVLSWCGSTDTRDVVLPTYEVTHSTLETLRGVTNDLLSVQGHTGPPWVNKSDQAFFRGRDSREERLHLVSLSKKNPDLLDAGITGWFFFRDREKQVGKAPLVGFFDFFKYKYQVNVDGTVAAYRFPYLMLGNSLVLKQDSPYYEHFYSRLQAGTHYVPVKRNLSDLLDAIRWAQQNDAEAREVGRAGQEAARELLQPSRLYCYYYRVLLMYSERQDGRPSRHPDMEEVPQLDDHTAACSCQRRNQENEPKDEL
;
A
#
# COMPACT_ATOMS: atom_id res chain seq x y z
N MET A 1 10.49 3.14 76.84
CA MET A 1 10.27 1.89 77.60
C MET A 1 11.52 1.02 77.42
N THR A 2 12.46 1.02 78.36
CA THR A 2 12.64 0.00 79.43
C THR A 2 12.92 -1.43 78.93
N PHE A 3 14.21 -1.82 78.95
CA PHE A 3 14.82 -3.00 79.58
C PHE A 3 14.33 -4.44 79.24
N LYS A 4 15.21 -5.28 78.63
CA LYS A 4 16.05 -6.37 79.22
C LYS A 4 15.32 -7.73 79.37
N ARG A 5 15.86 -8.94 79.13
CA ARG A 5 17.18 -9.63 79.31
C ARG A 5 17.25 -10.77 78.25
N GLY A 6 18.38 -11.27 77.73
CA GLY A 6 19.61 -11.85 78.33
C GLY A 6 19.71 -13.32 77.84
N ALA A 7 20.84 -14.02 77.64
CA ALA A 7 22.27 -13.81 77.88
C ALA A 7 23.10 -14.83 77.06
N ASP A 8 24.41 -14.55 76.94
CA ASP A 8 25.52 -15.32 76.33
C ASP A 8 25.70 -16.75 76.91
N SER A 9 26.42 -17.72 76.32
CA SER A 9 27.87 -17.73 76.02
C SER A 9 28.31 -19.07 75.37
N ALA A 10 29.55 -19.12 74.85
CA ALA A 10 30.07 -20.02 73.83
C ALA A 10 30.99 -21.18 74.29
N GLU A 11 31.04 -22.22 73.42
CA GLU A 11 32.13 -23.17 73.03
C GLU A 11 32.75 -24.17 74.05
N PRO A 12 33.39 -25.33 73.64
CA PRO A 12 34.29 -25.51 72.46
C PRO A 12 34.40 -26.89 71.71
N PHE A 13 35.03 -26.84 70.52
CA PHE A 13 35.92 -27.77 69.76
C PHE A 13 35.87 -29.33 69.85
N HIS A 14 35.84 -30.04 68.68
CA HIS A 14 36.95 -30.84 68.05
C HIS A 14 36.51 -31.90 66.97
N VAL A 15 37.00 -31.72 65.72
CA VAL A 15 37.69 -32.65 64.76
C VAL A 15 37.23 -34.13 64.48
N SER A 16 36.86 -34.36 63.19
CA SER A 16 37.13 -35.48 62.22
C SER A 16 36.80 -36.97 62.50
N LEU A 17 36.00 -37.61 61.61
CA LEU A 17 36.43 -38.79 60.81
C LEU A 17 35.46 -39.17 59.64
N ILE A 18 36.01 -39.14 58.42
CA ILE A 18 35.82 -39.96 57.20
C ILE A 18 34.65 -40.98 57.15
N HIS A 19 33.83 -40.93 56.09
CA HIS A 19 33.43 -42.10 55.28
C HIS A 19 33.04 -41.69 53.83
N ASN A 20 33.72 -42.30 52.86
CA ASN A 20 33.48 -42.16 51.41
C ASN A 20 32.22 -42.91 50.98
N LEU A 21 31.33 -42.27 50.22
CA LEU A 21 30.43 -42.97 49.29
C LEU A 21 30.23 -42.13 48.03
N SER A 22 30.92 -42.50 46.95
CA SER A 22 30.73 -41.93 45.62
C SER A 22 29.56 -42.62 44.94
N VAL A 23 28.44 -41.90 44.76
CA VAL A 23 27.33 -42.33 43.88
C VAL A 23 27.39 -41.49 42.61
N LEU A 24 27.80 -42.12 41.51
CA LEU A 24 27.90 -41.53 40.19
C LEU A 24 26.50 -41.51 39.54
N PHE A 25 25.84 -40.35 39.52
CA PHE A 25 24.63 -40.15 38.70
C PHE A 25 25.05 -39.84 37.26
N LEU A 26 24.98 -40.84 36.38
CA LEU A 26 25.06 -40.66 34.93
C LEU A 26 23.74 -40.05 34.43
N PHE A 27 23.73 -38.73 34.21
CA PHE A 27 22.69 -38.09 33.42
C PHE A 27 22.93 -38.41 31.93
N PHE A 28 22.13 -39.32 31.37
CA PHE A 28 21.96 -39.43 29.93
C PHE A 28 21.18 -38.20 29.44
N SER A 29 21.89 -37.19 28.95
CA SER A 29 21.29 -36.13 28.13
C SER A 29 21.09 -36.69 26.71
N SER A 30 19.87 -37.12 26.41
CA SER A 30 19.42 -37.31 25.03
C SER A 30 19.35 -35.93 24.37
N SER A 31 20.48 -35.51 23.82
CA SER A 31 20.56 -34.40 22.87
C SER A 31 19.92 -34.86 21.55
N LEU A 32 18.59 -34.78 21.51
CA LEU A 32 17.88 -34.64 20.24
C LEU A 32 18.35 -33.32 19.61
N PRO A 33 18.80 -33.30 18.34
CA PRO A 33 19.17 -32.06 17.69
C PRO A 33 17.89 -31.25 17.48
N LEU A 34 17.69 -30.26 18.35
CA LEU A 34 16.86 -29.10 18.04
C LEU A 34 17.33 -28.57 16.69
N GLY A 35 16.43 -28.57 15.70
CA GLY A 35 16.69 -28.09 14.35
C GLY A 35 17.45 -26.77 14.40
N GLY A 36 18.56 -26.71 13.66
CA GLY A 36 19.52 -25.62 13.74
C GLY A 36 18.84 -24.27 13.60
N CYS A 37 19.08 -23.39 14.57
CA CYS A 37 18.89 -21.96 14.41
C CYS A 37 19.96 -21.49 13.42
N GLY A 38 19.74 -21.74 12.13
CA GLY A 38 20.62 -21.34 11.05
C GLY A 38 20.69 -19.82 11.04
N GLY A 39 21.84 -19.26 11.45
CA GLY A 39 22.06 -17.82 11.39
C GLY A 39 21.89 -17.29 9.96
N VAL A 40 21.57 -16.01 9.84
CA VAL A 40 21.49 -15.33 8.54
C VAL A 40 22.87 -15.38 7.86
N SER A 41 22.92 -15.90 6.63
CA SER A 41 24.08 -15.86 5.74
C SER A 41 24.00 -14.59 4.88
N PRO A 42 24.86 -13.58 5.12
CA PRO A 42 24.80 -12.31 4.38
C PRO A 42 25.08 -12.49 2.89
N GLU A 43 26.08 -13.31 2.55
CA GLU A 43 26.50 -13.55 1.16
C GLU A 43 25.44 -14.29 0.34
N ARG A 44 24.67 -15.19 0.98
CA ARG A 44 23.63 -15.99 0.31
C ARG A 44 22.26 -15.32 0.30
N SER A 45 22.05 -14.30 1.15
CA SER A 45 20.81 -13.53 1.18
C SER A 45 20.56 -12.87 -0.18
N LEU A 46 19.30 -12.60 -0.52
CA LEU A 46 18.91 -12.09 -1.83
C LEU A 46 18.41 -10.65 -1.73
N VAL A 47 18.64 -9.86 -2.78
CA VAL A 47 18.17 -8.47 -2.87
C VAL A 47 17.61 -8.22 -4.26
N TRP A 48 16.38 -7.70 -4.34
CA TRP A 48 15.71 -7.43 -5.62
C TRP A 48 14.61 -6.36 -5.44
N GLY A 49 14.15 -5.76 -6.54
CA GLY A 49 12.98 -4.87 -6.52
C GLY A 49 13.14 -3.67 -7.45
N PRO A 50 12.12 -2.82 -7.59
CA PRO A 50 12.16 -1.70 -8.52
C PRO A 50 13.06 -0.54 -8.06
N GLY A 51 13.34 -0.42 -6.76
CA GLY A 51 14.18 0.62 -6.18
C GLY A 51 15.67 0.27 -6.11
N ILE A 52 16.08 -0.89 -6.64
CA ILE A 52 17.46 -1.34 -6.68
C ILE A 52 17.71 -2.14 -7.97
N GLY A 53 18.78 -1.86 -8.70
CA GLY A 53 19.05 -2.56 -9.96
C GLY A 53 20.43 -2.26 -10.49
N THR A 54 21.06 -3.28 -11.10
CA THR A 54 22.36 -3.17 -11.77
C THR A 54 22.11 -2.94 -13.27
N GLY A 55 22.47 -1.76 -13.76
CA GLY A 55 22.51 -1.47 -15.21
C GLY A 55 21.25 -0.91 -15.87
N SER A 56 20.17 -0.62 -15.14
CA SER A 56 18.93 -0.02 -15.70
C SER A 56 18.53 1.26 -14.96
N VAL A 57 17.90 2.19 -15.69
CA VAL A 57 17.26 3.41 -15.15
C VAL A 57 16.22 3.00 -14.10
N LEU A 58 16.26 3.61 -12.91
CA LEU A 58 15.26 3.35 -11.88
C LEU A 58 13.95 4.09 -12.17
N PRO A 59 12.79 3.50 -11.82
CA PRO A 59 11.53 4.21 -11.84
C PRO A 59 11.58 5.44 -10.93
N VAL A 60 11.03 6.55 -11.42
CA VAL A 60 10.85 7.77 -10.64
C VAL A 60 9.57 7.61 -9.84
N LEU A 61 9.71 7.41 -8.53
CA LEU A 61 8.62 7.24 -7.58
C LEU A 61 8.85 8.16 -6.36
N PRO A 62 7.77 8.64 -5.69
CA PRO A 62 7.89 9.39 -4.45
C PRO A 62 8.69 8.64 -3.39
N VAL A 63 8.43 7.34 -3.26
CA VAL A 63 9.18 6.41 -2.43
C VAL A 63 9.59 5.24 -3.29
N ARG A 64 10.90 4.96 -3.29
CA ARG A 64 11.47 3.78 -3.93
C ARG A 64 11.61 2.67 -2.91
N TYR A 65 11.50 1.44 -3.36
CA TYR A 65 11.52 0.29 -2.49
C TYR A 65 12.16 -0.93 -3.14
N PHE A 66 12.72 -1.79 -2.31
CA PHE A 66 13.26 -3.09 -2.72
C PHE A 66 13.15 -4.07 -1.56
N TYR A 67 13.41 -5.34 -1.83
CA TYR A 67 13.26 -6.44 -0.91
C TYR A 67 14.61 -7.06 -0.58
N ILE A 68 14.71 -7.57 0.64
CA ILE A 68 15.85 -8.37 1.11
C ILE A 68 15.27 -9.69 1.64
N GLN A 69 15.72 -10.82 1.13
CA GLN A 69 15.37 -12.15 1.65
C GLN A 69 16.53 -12.64 2.50
N ALA A 70 16.27 -12.92 3.77
CA ALA A 70 17.24 -13.60 4.62
C ALA A 70 17.34 -15.08 4.22
N VAL A 71 18.57 -15.56 4.09
CA VAL A 71 18.90 -16.94 3.71
C VAL A 71 19.81 -17.53 4.78
N ASP A 72 19.62 -18.81 5.12
CA ASP A 72 20.45 -19.50 6.10
C ASP A 72 21.81 -19.97 5.52
N SER A 73 22.65 -20.55 6.36
CA SER A 73 23.95 -21.12 5.93
C SER A 73 23.81 -22.28 4.93
N ASN A 74 22.66 -22.94 4.86
CA ASN A 74 22.39 -24.03 3.94
C ASN A 74 21.89 -23.53 2.57
N GLY A 75 21.61 -22.23 2.44
CA GLY A 75 21.07 -21.65 1.21
C GLY A 75 19.54 -21.72 1.12
N GLN A 76 18.84 -21.95 2.23
CA GLN A 76 17.38 -21.96 2.29
C GLN A 76 16.85 -20.59 2.71
N ASN A 77 15.79 -20.13 2.05
CA ASN A 77 15.09 -18.91 2.45
C ASN A 77 14.51 -19.08 3.85
N LEU A 78 14.79 -18.14 4.75
CA LEU A 78 14.06 -18.07 6.01
C LEU A 78 12.59 -17.77 5.74
N THR A 79 11.70 -18.48 6.44
CA THR A 79 10.25 -18.32 6.35
C THR A 79 9.66 -17.63 7.59
N VAL A 80 10.54 -17.26 8.52
CA VAL A 80 10.23 -16.54 9.76
C VAL A 80 11.23 -15.40 9.94
N SER A 81 10.79 -14.34 10.60
CA SER A 81 11.64 -13.20 10.94
C SER A 81 12.90 -13.62 11.72
N PRO A 82 14.11 -13.24 11.25
CA PRO A 82 15.34 -13.31 12.03
C PRO A 82 15.52 -12.12 13.00
N GLY A 83 14.53 -11.22 13.07
CA GLY A 83 14.51 -10.01 13.90
C GLY A 83 14.53 -8.73 13.08
N LYS A 84 13.81 -7.71 13.55
CA LYS A 84 13.62 -6.42 12.85
C LYS A 84 14.92 -5.66 12.52
N ASP A 85 15.96 -5.84 13.34
CA ASP A 85 17.24 -5.12 13.22
C ASP A 85 18.28 -5.93 12.42
N THR A 86 17.84 -6.96 11.68
CA THR A 86 18.71 -7.88 10.94
C THR A 86 19.54 -7.16 9.87
N PHE A 87 18.95 -6.21 9.15
CA PHE A 87 19.60 -5.52 8.04
C PHE A 87 19.70 -4.02 8.29
N LYS A 88 20.86 -3.44 8.00
CA LYS A 88 21.10 -2.00 7.98
C LYS A 88 21.32 -1.56 6.54
N VAL A 89 20.64 -0.50 6.12
CA VAL A 89 20.77 0.06 4.77
C VAL A 89 21.26 1.49 4.85
N LYS A 90 22.27 1.83 4.06
CA LYS A 90 22.76 3.19 3.86
C LYS A 90 22.68 3.54 2.38
N ILE A 91 22.12 4.69 2.07
CA ILE A 91 22.01 5.20 0.69
C ILE A 91 22.62 6.59 0.63
N ARG A 92 23.52 6.81 -0.32
CA ARG A 92 24.18 8.09 -0.58
C ARG A 92 24.42 8.29 -2.07
N ALA A 93 24.87 9.47 -2.48
CA ALA A 93 25.37 9.68 -3.83
C ALA A 93 26.53 8.71 -4.12
N ALA A 94 26.63 8.26 -5.37
CA ALA A 94 27.73 7.39 -5.80
C ALA A 94 29.08 8.14 -5.81
N ASP A 95 29.04 9.43 -6.15
CA ASP A 95 30.19 10.33 -6.08
C ASP A 95 30.27 10.99 -4.69
N ASN A 96 31.42 10.91 -4.03
CA ASN A 96 31.62 11.46 -2.69
C ASN A 96 31.60 13.00 -2.63
N GLY A 97 31.79 13.68 -3.76
CA GLY A 97 31.67 15.14 -3.88
C GLY A 97 30.23 15.62 -4.15
N GLU A 98 29.29 14.70 -4.42
CA GLU A 98 27.87 15.02 -4.57
C GLU A 98 27.13 14.84 -3.24
N HIS A 99 26.43 15.88 -2.78
CA HIS A 99 25.60 15.81 -1.58
C HIS A 99 24.12 15.78 -1.96
N ILE A 100 23.45 14.70 -1.58
CA ILE A 100 22.00 14.52 -1.75
C ILE A 100 21.34 14.28 -0.41
N ARG A 101 20.14 14.83 -0.23
CA ARG A 101 19.29 14.51 0.92
C ARG A 101 18.44 13.30 0.62
N VAL A 102 18.63 12.22 1.38
CA VAL A 102 17.85 10.98 1.28
C VAL A 102 17.34 10.58 2.65
N HIS A 103 16.07 10.24 2.76
CA HIS A 103 15.51 9.61 3.95
C HIS A 103 15.49 8.09 3.78
N VAL A 104 16.19 7.40 4.68
CA VAL A 104 16.46 5.95 4.64
C VAL A 104 16.08 5.36 6.01
N PRO A 105 14.78 5.10 6.26
CA PRO A 105 14.35 4.41 7.48
C PRO A 105 14.87 2.96 7.52
N PRO A 106 14.85 2.30 8.69
CA PRO A 106 15.15 0.87 8.78
C PRO A 106 14.24 0.03 7.86
N PRO A 107 14.75 -1.07 7.28
CA PRO A 107 13.92 -2.02 6.54
C PRO A 107 12.76 -2.53 7.39
N LEU A 108 11.59 -2.67 6.76
CA LEU A 108 10.40 -3.24 7.38
C LEU A 108 10.48 -4.77 7.36
N ASP A 109 10.51 -5.39 8.52
CA ASP A 109 10.40 -6.84 8.67
C ASP A 109 8.97 -7.31 8.37
N ARG A 110 8.81 -8.19 7.38
CA ARG A 110 7.50 -8.68 6.94
C ARG A 110 7.04 -9.93 7.68
N GLY A 111 7.85 -10.43 8.62
CA GLY A 111 7.56 -11.61 9.44
C GLY A 111 7.77 -12.95 8.75
N ASP A 112 7.96 -12.95 7.42
CA ASP A 112 8.09 -14.13 6.55
C ASP A 112 9.56 -14.41 6.16
N GLY A 113 10.52 -13.81 6.87
CA GLY A 113 11.96 -13.88 6.57
C GLY A 113 12.42 -12.91 5.49
N SER A 114 11.49 -12.16 4.88
CA SER A 114 11.78 -11.07 3.95
C SER A 114 11.61 -9.70 4.61
N PHE A 115 12.29 -8.70 4.04
CA PHE A 115 12.27 -7.31 4.49
C PHE A 115 11.94 -6.39 3.31
N LEU A 116 11.14 -5.36 3.56
CA LEU A 116 10.84 -4.29 2.61
C LEU A 116 11.65 -3.05 2.98
N MET A 117 12.66 -2.74 2.18
CA MET A 117 13.39 -1.49 2.29
C MET A 117 12.69 -0.40 1.48
N ARG A 118 12.62 0.81 2.04
CA ARG A 118 11.98 1.98 1.42
C ARG A 118 12.80 3.23 1.65
N TYR A 119 12.92 4.09 0.63
CA TYR A 119 13.68 5.34 0.74
C TYR A 119 13.06 6.45 -0.11
N ARG A 120 13.25 7.70 0.33
CA ARG A 120 12.76 8.90 -0.35
C ARG A 120 13.92 9.84 -0.65
N LEU A 121 14.04 10.26 -1.90
CA LEU A 121 14.98 11.29 -2.33
C LEU A 121 14.34 12.68 -2.16
N TYR A 122 15.09 13.63 -1.61
CA TYR A 122 14.77 15.06 -1.55
C TYR A 122 15.72 15.90 -2.42
N GLY A 123 16.43 15.25 -3.35
CA GLY A 123 17.33 15.85 -4.33
C GLY A 123 17.72 14.80 -5.37
N SER A 124 18.00 15.23 -6.60
CA SER A 124 18.41 14.30 -7.67
C SER A 124 19.88 13.92 -7.49
N ALA A 125 20.22 12.67 -7.75
CA ALA A 125 21.60 12.22 -7.81
C ALA A 125 22.08 12.17 -9.27
N THR A 126 22.87 13.15 -9.68
CA THR A 126 23.34 13.30 -11.05
C THR A 126 24.29 12.19 -11.47
N LYS A 127 25.15 11.72 -10.56
CA LYS A 127 26.14 10.67 -10.82
C LYS A 127 25.70 9.29 -10.34
N GLY A 128 24.48 9.18 -9.80
CA GLY A 128 23.89 7.93 -9.35
C GLY A 128 23.93 7.72 -7.84
N LEU A 129 23.50 6.55 -7.40
CA LEU A 129 23.39 6.21 -5.98
C LEU A 129 24.27 5.02 -5.61
N LYS A 130 24.83 5.06 -4.40
CA LYS A 130 25.45 3.91 -3.73
C LYS A 130 24.52 3.41 -2.62
N VAL A 131 24.12 2.15 -2.71
CA VAL A 131 23.28 1.46 -1.72
C VAL A 131 24.11 0.38 -1.03
N GLU A 132 24.37 0.57 0.26
CA GLU A 132 25.07 -0.40 1.11
C GLU A 132 24.05 -1.12 1.99
N ILE A 133 24.04 -2.45 1.93
CA ILE A 133 23.18 -3.33 2.73
C ILE A 133 24.10 -4.22 3.57
N LEU A 134 23.92 -4.16 4.88
CA LEU A 134 24.79 -4.83 5.85
C LEU A 134 23.95 -5.71 6.78
N HIS A 135 24.47 -6.90 7.07
CA HIS A 135 24.06 -7.70 8.22
C HIS A 135 25.21 -7.69 9.21
N ARG A 136 25.01 -7.06 10.38
CA ARG A 136 26.11 -6.66 11.28
C ARG A 136 27.12 -5.80 10.50
N ASP A 137 28.33 -6.31 10.25
CA ASP A 137 29.40 -5.63 9.51
C ASP A 137 29.68 -6.29 8.14
N ALA A 138 28.97 -7.35 7.78
CA ALA A 138 29.14 -8.07 6.52
C ALA A 138 28.21 -7.53 5.43
N ALA A 139 28.73 -7.43 4.20
CA ALA A 139 27.96 -7.07 3.03
C ALA A 139 26.91 -8.14 2.70
N VAL A 140 25.69 -7.70 2.39
CA VAL A 140 24.59 -8.58 2.01
C VAL A 140 24.56 -8.71 0.49
N ALA A 141 24.54 -9.96 0.00
CA ALA A 141 24.56 -10.27 -1.42
C ALA A 141 25.70 -9.53 -2.15
N GLN A 142 25.40 -8.76 -3.19
CA GLN A 142 26.37 -8.01 -3.98
C GLN A 142 26.62 -6.57 -3.46
N SER A 143 26.20 -6.26 -2.23
CA SER A 143 26.40 -4.92 -1.66
C SER A 143 27.90 -4.54 -1.64
N PRO A 144 28.26 -3.29 -1.99
CA PRO A 144 27.37 -2.20 -2.36
C PRO A 144 26.82 -2.28 -3.79
N TYR A 145 25.57 -1.87 -3.95
CA TYR A 145 24.95 -1.68 -5.27
C TYR A 145 25.23 -0.27 -5.77
N ILE A 146 25.74 -0.15 -7.00
CA ILE A 146 25.93 1.12 -7.69
C ILE A 146 24.82 1.27 -8.74
N ILE A 147 23.96 2.26 -8.54
CA ILE A 147 22.90 2.62 -9.46
C ILE A 147 23.42 3.77 -10.34
N PRO A 148 23.46 3.60 -11.67
CA PRO A 148 23.92 4.66 -12.55
C PRO A 148 22.99 5.88 -12.50
N GLY A 149 23.57 7.08 -12.56
CA GLY A 149 22.83 8.33 -12.65
C GLY A 149 22.40 8.68 -14.08
N PRO A 150 21.52 9.69 -14.25
CA PRO A 150 20.88 10.46 -13.17
C PRO A 150 19.73 9.69 -12.50
N VAL A 151 19.54 9.90 -11.19
CA VAL A 151 18.39 9.39 -10.41
C VAL A 151 17.57 10.56 -9.89
N TYR A 152 16.43 10.82 -10.53
CA TYR A 152 15.58 11.97 -10.23
C TYR A 152 14.75 11.79 -8.94
N HIS A 153 14.56 12.87 -8.17
CA HIS A 153 13.57 12.89 -7.09
C HIS A 153 12.16 13.20 -7.61
N GLU A 154 11.16 13.06 -6.75
CA GLU A 154 9.73 13.18 -7.07
C GLU A 154 9.31 14.51 -7.73
N TYR A 155 9.90 15.61 -7.29
CA TYR A 155 9.55 16.96 -7.74
C TYR A 155 10.42 17.46 -8.90
N CYS A 156 11.30 16.60 -9.43
CA CYS A 156 12.10 16.97 -10.59
C CYS A 156 11.24 16.86 -11.85
N ASP A 157 11.01 17.98 -12.52
CA ASP A 157 10.21 18.07 -13.76
C ASP A 157 11.05 17.64 -14.98
N CYS A 158 11.17 16.32 -15.14
CA CYS A 158 11.93 15.67 -16.21
C CYS A 158 11.15 14.53 -16.84
N PRO A 159 10.02 14.83 -17.51
CA PRO A 159 9.22 13.81 -18.15
C PRO A 159 10.04 13.04 -19.19
N GLU A 160 9.88 11.72 -19.19
CA GLU A 160 10.33 10.88 -20.29
C GLU A 160 9.48 11.18 -21.54
N PRO A 161 10.09 11.62 -22.66
CA PRO A 161 9.36 11.90 -23.90
C PRO A 161 8.78 10.65 -24.54
N ASP A 162 9.47 9.49 -24.46
CA ASP A 162 8.95 8.22 -24.98
C ASP A 162 8.24 7.43 -23.88
N ALA A 163 6.91 7.43 -23.94
CA ALA A 163 6.11 6.71 -22.96
C ALA A 163 6.34 5.19 -22.95
N SER A 164 6.85 4.59 -24.04
CA SER A 164 7.20 3.17 -24.07
C SER A 164 8.43 2.88 -23.21
N VAL A 165 9.42 3.79 -23.25
CA VAL A 165 10.61 3.73 -22.37
C VAL A 165 10.16 3.85 -20.91
N TRP A 166 9.30 4.82 -20.60
CA TRP A 166 8.77 4.99 -19.25
C TRP A 166 7.99 3.77 -18.76
N GLN A 167 7.10 3.21 -19.58
CA GLN A 167 6.33 2.00 -19.23
C GLN A 167 7.23 0.79 -18.96
N ASN A 168 8.30 0.61 -19.75
CA ASN A 168 9.28 -0.45 -19.54
C ASN A 168 10.03 -0.29 -18.22
N VAL A 169 10.47 0.93 -17.89
CA VAL A 169 11.15 1.25 -16.61
C VAL A 169 10.22 1.03 -15.42
N MET A 170 8.96 1.46 -15.53
CA MET A 170 7.93 1.27 -14.50
C MET A 170 7.44 -0.18 -14.41
N LYS A 171 7.78 -1.02 -15.38
CA LYS A 171 7.29 -2.39 -15.57
C LYS A 171 5.76 -2.45 -15.61
N CYS A 172 5.16 -1.57 -16.40
CA CYS A 172 3.72 -1.53 -16.55
C CYS A 172 3.17 -2.86 -17.10
N PRO A 173 2.09 -3.39 -16.52
CA PRO A 173 1.45 -4.58 -17.08
C PRO A 173 0.87 -4.27 -18.46
N LYS A 174 0.91 -5.27 -19.36
CA LYS A 174 0.35 -5.14 -20.70
C LYS A 174 -1.18 -5.13 -20.69
N ASP A 175 -1.76 -5.91 -19.78
CA ASP A 175 -3.19 -6.11 -19.66
C ASP A 175 -3.71 -5.50 -18.37
N GLU A 176 -4.76 -4.68 -18.48
CA GLU A 176 -5.52 -4.13 -17.37
C GLU A 176 -7.01 -4.36 -17.62
N PRO A 177 -7.56 -5.52 -17.21
CA PRO A 177 -8.92 -5.94 -17.57
C PRO A 177 -9.97 -4.97 -17.05
N GLN A 178 -9.77 -4.40 -15.86
CA GLN A 178 -10.68 -3.39 -15.32
C GLN A 178 -10.80 -2.17 -16.24
N ILE A 179 -9.67 -1.65 -16.74
CA ILE A 179 -9.67 -0.50 -17.66
C ILE A 179 -10.41 -0.89 -18.94
N VAL A 180 -10.11 -2.07 -19.52
CA VAL A 180 -10.76 -2.53 -20.74
C VAL A 180 -12.28 -2.66 -20.55
N GLU A 181 -12.72 -3.23 -19.43
CA GLU A 181 -14.13 -3.39 -19.08
C GLU A 181 -14.83 -2.05 -18.88
N ASP A 182 -14.24 -1.13 -18.12
CA ASP A 182 -14.81 0.19 -17.87
C ASP A 182 -14.96 1.03 -19.15
N PHE A 183 -14.04 0.86 -20.10
CA PHE A 183 -14.10 1.55 -21.39
C PHE A 183 -14.97 0.83 -22.43
N GLN A 184 -15.43 -0.42 -22.23
CA GLN A 184 -16.32 -1.12 -23.18
C GLN A 184 -17.52 -0.27 -23.65
N PRO A 185 -18.23 0.47 -22.78
CA PRO A 185 -19.38 1.30 -23.18
C PRO A 185 -19.00 2.55 -24.00
N PHE A 186 -17.71 2.87 -24.12
CA PHE A 186 -17.21 4.10 -24.72
C PHE A 186 -16.24 3.79 -25.87
N PRO A 187 -16.69 3.20 -26.99
CA PRO A 187 -15.83 2.94 -28.14
C PRO A 187 -15.29 4.23 -28.77
N SER A 188 -16.06 5.32 -28.66
CA SER A 188 -15.64 6.69 -28.98
C SER A 188 -16.25 7.66 -27.94
N ILE A 189 -15.60 8.80 -27.74
CA ILE A 189 -15.93 9.83 -26.75
C ILE A 189 -16.03 11.17 -27.46
N ASP A 190 -17.25 11.55 -27.87
CA ASP A 190 -17.52 12.88 -28.43
C ASP A 190 -17.31 13.97 -27.37
N LEU A 191 -16.24 14.75 -27.51
CA LEU A 191 -15.89 15.81 -26.56
C LEU A 191 -16.92 16.95 -26.55
N GLN A 192 -17.56 17.27 -27.68
CA GLN A 192 -18.60 18.29 -27.72
C GLN A 192 -19.80 17.86 -26.89
N ARG A 193 -20.23 16.61 -27.05
CA ARG A 193 -21.32 16.02 -26.27
C ARG A 193 -20.95 15.93 -24.78
N LEU A 194 -19.74 15.44 -24.47
CA LEU A 194 -19.25 15.32 -23.10
C LEU A 194 -19.28 16.67 -22.35
N ARG A 195 -18.77 17.74 -22.98
CA ARG A 195 -18.75 19.11 -22.43
C ARG A 195 -20.15 19.64 -22.10
N GLN A 196 -21.15 19.27 -22.89
CA GLN A 196 -22.54 19.71 -22.70
C GLN A 196 -23.27 18.87 -21.65
N GLU A 197 -23.14 17.55 -21.71
CA GLU A 197 -23.90 16.64 -20.88
C GLU A 197 -23.35 16.49 -19.45
N ALA A 198 -22.04 16.32 -19.28
CA ALA A 198 -21.47 15.98 -17.98
C ALA A 198 -21.75 17.06 -16.91
N PRO A 199 -21.56 18.38 -17.17
CA PRO A 199 -21.90 19.42 -16.20
C PRO A 199 -23.37 19.41 -15.80
N VAL A 200 -24.29 19.31 -16.76
CA VAL A 200 -25.75 19.36 -16.51
C VAL A 200 -26.19 18.15 -15.67
N ARG A 201 -25.63 16.97 -15.96
CA ARG A 201 -26.05 15.72 -15.34
C ARG A 201 -25.46 15.52 -13.94
N PHE A 202 -24.25 16.04 -13.70
CA PHE A 202 -23.45 15.58 -12.55
C PHE A 202 -23.00 16.68 -11.59
N SER A 203 -22.94 17.95 -11.99
CA SER A 203 -22.44 19.03 -11.11
C SER A 203 -23.24 19.19 -9.81
N ASN A 204 -24.54 18.89 -9.83
CA ASN A 204 -25.41 18.96 -8.65
C ASN A 204 -25.31 17.72 -7.72
N ARG A 205 -24.56 16.68 -8.11
CA ARG A 205 -24.45 15.42 -7.36
C ARG A 205 -23.22 15.34 -6.44
N GLY A 206 -22.48 16.43 -6.27
CA GLY A 206 -21.31 16.47 -5.40
C GLY A 206 -20.23 17.41 -5.92
N GLY A 207 -19.05 16.85 -6.19
CA GLY A 207 -17.93 17.55 -6.81
C GLY A 207 -17.53 16.88 -8.11
N LEU A 208 -17.54 17.66 -9.18
CA LEU A 208 -17.10 17.26 -10.51
C LEU A 208 -15.98 18.21 -10.95
N VAL A 209 -14.90 17.69 -11.50
CA VAL A 209 -13.78 18.51 -11.97
C VAL A 209 -13.54 18.20 -13.43
N HIS A 210 -13.56 19.24 -14.25
CA HIS A 210 -13.27 19.13 -15.67
C HIS A 210 -11.77 19.42 -15.87
N TYR A 211 -11.04 18.44 -16.37
CA TYR A 211 -9.60 18.53 -16.62
C TYR A 211 -9.31 18.50 -18.12
N VAL A 212 -8.28 19.25 -18.51
CA VAL A 212 -7.69 19.25 -19.84
C VAL A 212 -6.19 19.17 -19.68
N ILE A 213 -5.54 18.21 -20.31
CA ILE A 213 -4.08 18.12 -20.43
C ILE A 213 -3.74 18.44 -21.87
N ILE A 214 -2.95 19.50 -22.10
CA ILE A 214 -2.49 19.90 -23.44
C ILE A 214 -1.01 20.23 -23.35
N ASN A 215 -0.20 19.65 -24.25
CA ASN A 215 1.26 19.82 -24.25
C ASN A 215 1.89 19.55 -22.88
N ASN A 216 1.40 18.54 -22.16
CA ASN A 216 1.82 18.18 -20.80
C ASN A 216 1.54 19.24 -19.71
N HIS A 217 0.75 20.28 -20.00
CA HIS A 217 0.22 21.24 -19.03
C HIS A 217 -1.19 20.85 -18.61
N ILE A 218 -1.53 21.05 -17.33
CA ILE A 218 -2.82 20.68 -16.76
C ILE A 218 -3.65 21.95 -16.56
N TYR A 219 -4.87 21.93 -17.07
CA TYR A 219 -5.88 22.95 -16.85
C TYR A 219 -7.12 22.31 -16.26
N ARG A 220 -7.83 23.05 -15.42
CA ARG A 220 -9.06 22.55 -14.82
C ARG A 220 -10.08 23.64 -14.53
N ARG A 221 -11.33 23.21 -14.35
CA ARG A 221 -12.38 23.98 -13.68
C ARG A 221 -13.19 23.07 -12.75
N THR A 222 -13.63 23.61 -11.63
CA THR A 222 -14.45 22.89 -10.65
C THR A 222 -15.93 23.15 -10.89
N LEU A 223 -16.74 22.11 -10.79
CA LEU A 223 -18.18 22.13 -11.00
C LEU A 223 -18.86 21.44 -9.80
N GLY A 224 -19.85 22.08 -9.20
CA GLY A 224 -20.52 21.56 -8.01
C GLY A 224 -19.97 22.10 -6.69
N LYS A 225 -20.51 21.59 -5.58
CA LYS A 225 -20.37 22.21 -4.25
C LYS A 225 -19.16 21.73 -3.46
N TYR A 226 -18.78 20.45 -3.61
CA TYR A 226 -17.79 19.79 -2.76
C TYR A 226 -16.63 19.26 -3.59
N THR A 227 -15.71 20.15 -4.00
CA THR A 227 -14.63 19.80 -4.95
C THR A 227 -13.26 19.72 -4.30
N ASP A 228 -13.11 19.86 -2.98
CA ASP A 228 -11.79 19.94 -2.32
C ASP A 228 -10.93 18.68 -2.49
N PHE A 229 -11.56 17.52 -2.67
CA PHE A 229 -10.87 16.25 -2.98
C PHE A 229 -10.15 16.27 -4.33
N LYS A 230 -10.33 17.30 -5.15
CA LYS A 230 -9.51 17.58 -6.34
C LYS A 230 -8.02 17.65 -6.03
N MET A 231 -7.62 17.99 -4.79
CA MET A 231 -6.21 17.99 -4.38
C MET A 231 -5.53 16.63 -4.65
N PHE A 232 -6.25 15.51 -4.52
CA PHE A 232 -5.66 14.19 -4.76
C PHE A 232 -5.45 13.91 -6.25
N SER A 233 -6.38 14.35 -7.11
CA SER A 233 -6.21 14.21 -8.55
C SER A 233 -5.18 15.20 -9.10
N ASP A 234 -5.13 16.43 -8.61
CA ASP A 234 -4.08 17.40 -8.95
C ASP A 234 -2.69 16.83 -8.69
N GLU A 235 -2.43 16.40 -7.45
CA GLU A 235 -1.12 15.92 -7.04
C GLU A 235 -0.68 14.70 -7.87
N MET A 236 -1.61 13.79 -8.17
CA MET A 236 -1.30 12.63 -9.01
C MET A 236 -1.02 13.00 -10.47
N LEU A 237 -1.82 13.90 -11.07
CA LEU A 237 -1.62 14.35 -12.45
C LEU A 237 -0.33 15.16 -12.59
N LEU A 238 -0.04 16.07 -11.65
CA LEU A 238 1.23 16.80 -11.58
C LEU A 238 2.41 15.82 -11.42
N SER A 239 2.24 14.80 -10.59
CA SER A 239 3.24 13.76 -10.39
C SER A 239 3.51 12.93 -11.65
N LEU A 240 2.47 12.60 -12.42
CA LEU A 240 2.61 11.92 -13.71
C LEU A 240 3.30 12.77 -14.76
N THR A 241 2.88 14.03 -14.92
CA THR A 241 3.43 14.96 -15.92
C THR A 241 4.90 15.28 -15.70
N ARG A 242 5.43 15.15 -14.47
CA ARG A 242 6.88 15.22 -14.17
C ARG A 242 7.68 13.99 -14.63
N LYS A 243 7.00 12.85 -14.85
CA LYS A 243 7.64 11.53 -15.06
C LYS A 243 7.58 11.07 -16.52
N VAL A 244 6.49 11.39 -17.21
CA VAL A 244 6.24 10.98 -18.60
C VAL A 244 5.41 12.06 -19.29
N LYS A 245 5.67 12.30 -20.58
CA LYS A 245 4.78 13.16 -21.37
C LYS A 245 3.42 12.47 -21.54
N LEU A 246 2.37 13.12 -21.06
CA LEU A 246 0.99 12.63 -21.21
C LEU A 246 0.41 13.04 -22.58
N PRO A 247 -0.51 12.25 -23.14
CA PRO A 247 -1.23 12.65 -24.35
C PRO A 247 -2.15 13.83 -24.07
N ASP A 248 -2.48 14.58 -25.11
CA ASP A 248 -3.51 15.61 -25.04
C ASP A 248 -4.87 14.94 -24.78
N VAL A 249 -5.52 15.27 -23.66
CA VAL A 249 -6.75 14.59 -23.22
C VAL A 249 -7.67 15.53 -22.44
N GLU A 250 -8.99 15.38 -22.61
CA GLU A 250 -10.02 16.16 -21.90
C GLU A 250 -11.04 15.23 -21.27
N PHE A 251 -11.26 15.34 -19.96
CA PHE A 251 -12.06 14.39 -19.20
C PHE A 251 -12.66 15.01 -17.93
N PHE A 252 -13.64 14.32 -17.35
CA PHE A 252 -14.24 14.70 -16.06
C PHE A 252 -13.88 13.69 -14.98
N ILE A 253 -13.48 14.19 -13.80
CA ILE A 253 -13.33 13.39 -12.59
C ILE A 253 -14.45 13.73 -11.61
N ASN A 254 -15.20 12.73 -11.17
CA ASN A 254 -16.04 12.77 -9.99
C ASN A 254 -15.16 12.63 -8.73
N VAL A 255 -15.20 13.64 -7.87
CA VAL A 255 -14.45 13.63 -6.60
C VAL A 255 -15.33 13.32 -5.38
N GLY A 256 -16.60 12.98 -5.61
CA GLY A 256 -17.49 12.44 -4.58
C GLY A 256 -17.33 10.93 -4.36
N ASP A 257 -18.02 10.40 -3.35
CA ASP A 257 -17.96 8.97 -3.01
C ASP A 257 -18.71 8.09 -4.02
N TRP A 258 -19.92 8.49 -4.44
CA TRP A 258 -20.79 7.67 -5.29
C TRP A 258 -20.41 7.76 -6.77
N PRO A 259 -20.34 6.63 -7.50
CA PRO A 259 -20.30 6.66 -8.96
C PRO A 259 -21.58 7.27 -9.55
N LEU A 260 -21.51 7.81 -10.76
CA LEU A 260 -22.50 8.76 -11.29
C LEU A 260 -23.28 8.27 -12.51
N GLU A 261 -22.64 7.55 -13.44
CA GLU A 261 -23.22 7.27 -14.76
C GLU A 261 -24.06 5.99 -14.74
N THR A 262 -25.37 6.14 -14.51
CA THR A 262 -26.31 5.01 -14.44
C THR A 262 -26.98 4.67 -15.77
N ARG A 263 -26.77 5.46 -16.84
CA ARG A 263 -27.39 5.18 -18.14
C ARG A 263 -26.74 3.96 -18.79
N LYS A 264 -27.59 3.10 -19.36
CA LYS A 264 -27.15 1.94 -20.16
C LYS A 264 -27.00 2.29 -21.64
N THR A 265 -27.85 3.20 -22.12
CA THR A 265 -27.85 3.72 -23.50
C THR A 265 -27.23 5.10 -23.50
N ASP A 266 -26.29 5.32 -24.43
CA ASP A 266 -25.58 6.58 -24.62
C ASP A 266 -24.97 7.13 -23.30
N PRO A 267 -24.20 6.35 -22.53
CA PRO A 267 -23.50 6.87 -21.36
C PRO A 267 -22.42 7.89 -21.77
N VAL A 268 -21.99 8.72 -20.82
CA VAL A 268 -20.79 9.57 -20.98
C VAL A 268 -19.71 9.15 -19.97
N PRO A 269 -18.44 9.10 -20.38
CA PRO A 269 -17.37 8.61 -19.52
C PRO A 269 -16.99 9.65 -18.45
N VAL A 270 -17.15 9.26 -17.19
CA VAL A 270 -16.68 10.02 -16.02
C VAL A 270 -15.73 9.14 -15.23
N LEU A 271 -14.57 9.69 -14.87
CA LEU A 271 -13.61 9.00 -14.02
C LEU A 271 -14.07 9.11 -12.55
N SER A 272 -14.09 8.02 -11.80
CA SER A 272 -14.55 7.99 -10.39
C SER A 272 -13.61 7.17 -9.50
N TRP A 273 -13.56 7.49 -8.21
CA TRP A 273 -12.77 6.74 -7.22
C TRP A 273 -13.31 5.33 -6.94
N CYS A 274 -14.60 5.10 -7.21
CA CYS A 274 -15.28 3.84 -6.99
C CYS A 274 -16.20 3.55 -8.18
N GLY A 275 -16.22 2.30 -8.63
CA GLY A 275 -17.18 1.80 -9.61
C GLY A 275 -18.35 1.06 -8.94
N SER A 276 -19.38 0.74 -9.72
CA SER A 276 -20.50 -0.11 -9.30
C SER A 276 -21.01 -0.93 -10.47
N THR A 277 -21.57 -2.13 -10.22
CA THR A 277 -22.23 -2.94 -11.25
C THR A 277 -23.39 -2.20 -11.95
N ASP A 278 -23.95 -1.19 -11.28
CA ASP A 278 -25.07 -0.38 -11.76
C ASP A 278 -24.64 0.92 -12.46
N THR A 279 -23.34 1.18 -12.57
CA THR A 279 -22.81 2.39 -13.21
C THR A 279 -21.81 2.08 -14.32
N ARG A 280 -21.43 3.11 -15.09
CA ARG A 280 -20.47 3.04 -16.21
C ARG A 280 -19.30 4.00 -16.03
N ASP A 281 -19.05 4.43 -14.80
CA ASP A 281 -17.88 5.23 -14.47
C ASP A 281 -16.60 4.44 -14.74
N VAL A 282 -15.56 5.12 -15.22
CA VAL A 282 -14.23 4.54 -15.35
C VAL A 282 -13.51 4.69 -14.02
N VAL A 283 -13.17 3.56 -13.39
CA VAL A 283 -12.62 3.58 -12.04
C VAL A 283 -11.15 3.99 -12.06
N LEU A 284 -10.80 4.95 -11.20
CA LEU A 284 -9.43 5.29 -10.85
C LEU A 284 -9.08 4.66 -9.49
N PRO A 285 -7.79 4.46 -9.21
CA PRO A 285 -7.37 4.14 -7.85
C PRO A 285 -7.83 5.21 -6.86
N THR A 286 -8.36 4.78 -5.72
CA THR A 286 -9.01 5.67 -4.75
C THR A 286 -8.10 6.78 -4.26
N TYR A 287 -8.70 7.88 -3.78
CA TYR A 287 -7.92 8.98 -3.21
C TYR A 287 -7.05 8.53 -2.03
N GLU A 288 -7.47 7.52 -1.25
CA GLU A 288 -6.66 6.98 -0.14
C GLU A 288 -5.40 6.27 -0.65
N VAL A 289 -5.53 5.38 -1.64
CA VAL A 289 -4.40 4.64 -2.25
C VAL A 289 -3.44 5.61 -2.96
N THR A 290 -4.00 6.61 -3.65
CA THR A 290 -3.24 7.68 -4.31
C THR A 290 -2.48 8.53 -3.30
N HIS A 291 -3.15 9.00 -2.26
CA HIS A 291 -2.52 9.78 -1.20
C HIS A 291 -1.45 8.96 -0.47
N SER A 292 -1.74 7.70 -0.13
CA SER A 292 -0.77 6.79 0.45
C SER A 292 0.50 6.71 -0.41
N THR A 293 0.36 6.54 -1.72
CA THR A 293 1.52 6.39 -2.64
C THR A 293 2.36 7.66 -2.73
N LEU A 294 1.74 8.84 -2.76
CA LEU A 294 2.43 10.12 -2.85
C LEU A 294 3.12 10.51 -1.53
N GLU A 295 2.48 10.21 -0.41
CA GLU A 295 2.82 10.73 0.93
C GLU A 295 3.51 9.75 1.87
N THR A 296 3.76 8.53 1.40
CA THR A 296 4.59 7.56 2.13
C THR A 296 5.92 8.22 2.50
N LEU A 297 6.34 8.08 3.76
CA LEU A 297 7.54 8.71 4.34
C LEU A 297 7.56 10.25 4.36
N ARG A 298 6.43 10.94 4.12
CA ARG A 298 6.31 12.40 4.26
C ARG A 298 5.27 12.82 5.29
N GLY A 299 4.11 12.16 5.33
CA GLY A 299 3.02 12.51 6.25
C GLY A 299 2.00 11.40 6.54
N VAL A 300 2.02 10.30 5.77
CA VAL A 300 1.12 9.16 5.99
C VAL A 300 1.90 8.00 6.61
N THR A 301 1.42 7.52 7.76
CA THR A 301 2.03 6.38 8.48
C THR A 301 1.33 5.05 8.18
N ASN A 302 0.02 5.06 7.96
CA ASN A 302 -0.75 3.90 7.53
C ASN A 302 -0.77 3.80 5.99
N ASP A 303 0.41 3.70 5.39
CA ASP A 303 0.57 3.60 3.93
C ASP A 303 0.72 2.15 3.44
N LEU A 304 0.47 1.92 2.15
CA LEU A 304 0.53 0.61 1.48
C LEU A 304 1.85 -0.14 1.67
N LEU A 305 2.98 0.57 1.83
CA LEU A 305 4.28 -0.05 2.07
C LEU A 305 4.48 -0.34 3.57
N SER A 306 4.14 0.61 4.45
CA SER A 306 4.24 0.47 5.91
C SER A 306 3.46 -0.73 6.44
N VAL A 307 2.23 -0.94 5.95
CA VAL A 307 1.36 -2.03 6.42
C VAL A 307 2.05 -3.39 6.32
N GLN A 308 2.85 -3.61 5.28
CA GLN A 308 3.50 -4.90 5.02
C GLN A 308 4.49 -5.34 6.12
N GLY A 309 5.00 -4.40 6.92
CA GLY A 309 5.86 -4.69 8.07
C GLY A 309 5.23 -4.47 9.44
N HIS A 310 3.94 -4.14 9.49
CA HIS A 310 3.19 -3.89 10.72
C HIS A 310 1.98 -4.81 10.82
N THR A 311 2.17 -6.08 10.52
CA THR A 311 1.09 -7.07 10.43
C THR A 311 0.84 -7.80 11.76
N GLY A 312 1.13 -7.16 12.90
CA GLY A 312 0.92 -7.75 14.23
C GLY A 312 1.77 -9.02 14.50
N PRO A 313 1.38 -9.85 15.48
CA PRO A 313 2.14 -11.05 15.86
C PRO A 313 2.03 -12.17 14.79
N PRO A 314 2.87 -13.22 14.88
CA PRO A 314 2.72 -14.42 14.06
C PRO A 314 1.31 -15.01 14.15
N TRP A 315 0.83 -15.67 13.09
CA TRP A 315 -0.54 -16.19 12.98
C TRP A 315 -1.02 -16.96 14.22
N VAL A 316 -0.19 -17.87 14.74
CA VAL A 316 -0.44 -18.68 15.94
C VAL A 316 -0.74 -17.85 17.21
N ASN A 317 -0.25 -16.61 17.26
CA ASN A 317 -0.39 -15.72 18.41
C ASN A 317 -1.44 -14.63 18.19
N LYS A 318 -2.17 -14.66 17.07
CA LYS A 318 -3.30 -13.75 16.82
C LYS A 318 -4.55 -14.27 17.53
N SER A 319 -5.44 -13.36 17.91
CA SER A 319 -6.76 -13.69 18.44
C SER A 319 -7.61 -14.40 17.38
N ASP A 320 -8.32 -15.45 17.81
CA ASP A 320 -9.29 -16.20 17.01
C ASP A 320 -10.64 -15.48 16.86
N GLN A 321 -10.82 -14.31 17.47
CA GLN A 321 -11.98 -13.47 17.20
C GLN A 321 -11.85 -12.78 15.84
N ALA A 322 -12.96 -12.67 15.11
CA ALA A 322 -13.06 -11.75 14.00
C ALA A 322 -13.16 -10.31 14.49
N PHE A 323 -12.69 -9.36 13.69
CA PHE A 323 -12.53 -7.97 14.14
C PHE A 323 -13.06 -6.93 13.14
N PHE A 324 -13.68 -5.87 13.69
CA PHE A 324 -14.05 -4.67 12.96
C PHE A 324 -14.07 -3.42 13.84
N ARG A 325 -13.53 -2.31 13.31
CA ARG A 325 -13.78 -0.95 13.80
C ARG A 325 -14.03 -0.02 12.62
N GLY A 326 -15.12 0.75 12.67
CA GLY A 326 -15.48 1.67 11.59
C GLY A 326 -16.51 2.71 12.02
N ARG A 327 -16.94 3.56 11.09
CA ARG A 327 -18.06 4.50 11.30
C ARG A 327 -19.39 3.86 10.93
N ASP A 328 -20.48 4.46 11.38
CA ASP A 328 -21.87 4.11 11.10
C ASP A 328 -22.29 4.38 9.65
N SER A 329 -21.43 4.26 8.63
CA SER A 329 -21.77 4.68 7.27
C SER A 329 -22.78 3.80 6.52
N ARG A 330 -23.23 2.69 7.12
CA ARG A 330 -24.16 1.70 6.54
C ARG A 330 -24.92 0.97 7.65
N GLU A 331 -26.14 0.54 7.36
CA GLU A 331 -26.95 -0.28 8.28
C GLU A 331 -26.31 -1.63 8.58
N GLU A 332 -25.64 -2.24 7.61
CA GLU A 332 -24.97 -3.54 7.81
C GLU A 332 -23.85 -3.45 8.85
N ARG A 333 -23.21 -2.28 9.01
CA ARG A 333 -22.22 -2.06 10.10
C ARG A 333 -22.87 -1.99 11.48
N LEU A 334 -24.10 -1.47 11.56
CA LEU A 334 -24.89 -1.47 12.79
C LEU A 334 -25.35 -2.90 13.13
N HIS A 335 -25.77 -3.66 12.11
CA HIS A 335 -26.09 -5.07 12.26
C HIS A 335 -24.88 -5.90 12.70
N LEU A 336 -23.70 -5.62 12.16
CA LEU A 336 -22.44 -6.26 12.56
C LEU A 336 -22.16 -6.08 14.07
N VAL A 337 -22.39 -4.89 14.63
CA VAL A 337 -22.27 -4.68 16.08
C VAL A 337 -23.32 -5.47 16.86
N SER A 338 -24.55 -5.60 16.35
CA SER A 338 -25.56 -6.46 16.97
C SER A 338 -25.13 -7.94 16.98
N LEU A 339 -24.54 -8.43 15.87
CA LEU A 339 -23.97 -9.78 15.80
C LEU A 339 -22.84 -9.97 16.81
N SER A 340 -21.94 -8.99 16.93
CA SER A 340 -20.83 -9.00 17.90
C SER A 340 -21.34 -9.07 19.35
N LYS A 341 -22.32 -8.24 19.73
CA LYS A 341 -22.90 -8.26 21.09
C LYS A 341 -23.52 -9.61 21.45
N LYS A 342 -24.10 -10.32 20.47
CA LYS A 342 -24.71 -11.64 20.66
C LYS A 342 -23.70 -12.79 20.63
N ASN A 343 -22.52 -12.57 20.02
CA ASN A 343 -21.49 -13.59 19.81
C ASN A 343 -20.09 -13.03 20.15
N PRO A 344 -19.88 -12.54 21.38
CA PRO A 344 -18.63 -11.85 21.75
C PRO A 344 -17.40 -12.75 21.65
N ASP A 345 -17.56 -14.07 21.78
CA ASP A 345 -16.46 -15.03 21.66
C ASP A 345 -15.99 -15.22 20.20
N LEU A 346 -16.84 -14.87 19.22
CA LEU A 346 -16.55 -15.04 17.78
C LEU A 346 -16.17 -13.72 17.10
N LEU A 347 -16.74 -12.60 17.52
CA LEU A 347 -16.65 -11.34 16.80
C LEU A 347 -16.55 -10.15 17.76
N ASP A 348 -15.51 -9.35 17.58
CA ASP A 348 -15.35 -8.03 18.19
C ASP A 348 -15.55 -6.93 17.13
N ALA A 349 -16.75 -6.36 17.07
CA ALA A 349 -17.11 -5.30 16.14
C ALA A 349 -17.65 -4.05 16.84
N GLY A 350 -17.23 -2.86 16.39
CA GLY A 350 -17.65 -1.60 17.01
C GLY A 350 -17.73 -0.41 16.07
N ILE A 351 -18.70 0.47 16.34
CA ILE A 351 -18.83 1.80 15.71
C ILE A 351 -18.02 2.82 16.51
N THR A 352 -17.06 3.46 15.86
CA THR A 352 -16.11 4.41 16.46
C THR A 352 -16.54 5.88 16.36
N GLY A 353 -17.45 6.18 15.43
CA GLY A 353 -17.96 7.52 15.21
C GLY A 353 -19.32 7.48 14.51
N TRP A 354 -20.15 8.45 14.86
CA TRP A 354 -21.55 8.55 14.48
C TRP A 354 -21.79 9.80 13.64
N PHE A 355 -22.21 9.60 12.40
CA PHE A 355 -22.52 10.68 11.47
C PHE A 355 -23.84 10.44 10.73
N PHE A 356 -24.08 9.21 10.28
CA PHE A 356 -25.19 8.86 9.38
C PHE A 356 -26.45 8.38 10.12
N PHE A 357 -26.30 7.70 11.27
CA PHE A 357 -27.39 7.14 12.08
C PHE A 357 -27.29 7.59 13.54
N ARG A 358 -27.12 8.90 13.76
CA ARG A 358 -26.91 9.49 15.10
C ARG A 358 -28.00 9.13 16.12
N ASP A 359 -29.23 8.95 15.65
CA ASP A 359 -30.38 8.52 16.44
C ASP A 359 -30.22 7.10 17.03
N ARG A 360 -29.39 6.26 16.40
CA ARG A 360 -29.12 4.87 16.82
C ARG A 360 -27.96 4.75 17.81
N GLU A 361 -27.20 5.82 18.07
CA GLU A 361 -26.01 5.80 18.93
C GLU A 361 -26.32 5.29 20.34
N LYS A 362 -27.42 5.73 20.94
CA LYS A 362 -27.81 5.31 22.30
C LYS A 362 -28.10 3.80 22.40
N GLN A 363 -28.59 3.20 21.32
CA GLN A 363 -28.97 1.78 21.28
C GLN A 363 -27.77 0.87 20.95
N VAL A 364 -26.95 1.29 19.98
CA VAL A 364 -25.82 0.48 19.50
C VAL A 364 -24.55 0.74 20.31
N GLY A 365 -24.33 1.96 20.78
CA GLY A 365 -23.16 2.37 21.56
C GLY A 365 -21.96 2.74 20.70
N LYS A 366 -20.99 3.42 21.32
CA LYS A 366 -19.74 3.86 20.70
C LYS A 366 -18.57 3.04 21.24
N ALA A 367 -17.79 2.47 20.34
CA ALA A 367 -16.57 1.74 20.62
C ALA A 367 -15.34 2.67 20.56
N PRO A 368 -14.26 2.37 21.32
CA PRO A 368 -13.03 3.12 21.23
C PRO A 368 -12.35 2.94 19.85
N LEU A 369 -11.59 3.96 19.45
CA LEU A 369 -10.69 3.85 18.30
C LEU A 369 -9.59 2.83 18.62
N VAL A 370 -9.24 2.03 17.62
CA VAL A 370 -8.12 1.09 17.67
C VAL A 370 -7.15 1.50 16.56
N GLY A 371 -5.86 1.54 16.87
CA GLY A 371 -4.84 1.86 15.87
C GLY A 371 -4.87 0.85 14.73
N PHE A 372 -4.66 1.29 13.48
CA PHE A 372 -4.86 0.41 12.33
C PHE A 372 -3.98 -0.84 12.38
N PHE A 373 -2.71 -0.72 12.77
CA PHE A 373 -1.82 -1.88 12.90
C PHE A 373 -2.25 -2.89 13.99
N ASP A 374 -3.02 -2.45 15.00
CA ASP A 374 -3.56 -3.34 16.02
C ASP A 374 -4.69 -4.24 15.49
N PHE A 375 -5.27 -3.91 14.33
CA PHE A 375 -6.26 -4.78 13.68
C PHE A 375 -5.64 -6.15 13.39
N PHE A 376 -4.36 -6.17 13.00
CA PHE A 376 -3.64 -7.40 12.69
C PHE A 376 -3.27 -8.23 13.93
N LYS A 377 -3.73 -7.86 15.13
CA LYS A 377 -3.74 -8.77 16.29
C LYS A 377 -4.80 -9.86 16.18
N TYR A 378 -5.72 -9.75 15.23
CA TYR A 378 -6.83 -10.69 15.01
C TYR A 378 -6.64 -11.45 13.70
N LYS A 379 -6.94 -12.75 13.68
CA LYS A 379 -6.81 -13.59 12.47
C LYS A 379 -7.78 -13.19 11.37
N TYR A 380 -9.00 -12.75 11.72
CA TYR A 380 -10.07 -12.53 10.76
C TYR A 380 -10.52 -11.06 10.73
N GLN A 381 -10.40 -10.40 9.58
CA GLN A 381 -10.79 -9.00 9.39
C GLN A 381 -12.12 -8.95 8.64
N VAL A 382 -13.16 -8.38 9.25
CA VAL A 382 -14.45 -8.23 8.57
C VAL A 382 -14.43 -6.95 7.76
N ASN A 383 -14.59 -7.04 6.44
CA ASN A 383 -14.63 -5.90 5.53
C ASN A 383 -16.05 -5.65 5.05
N VAL A 384 -16.71 -4.63 5.61
CA VAL A 384 -18.07 -4.19 5.29
C VAL A 384 -18.03 -2.83 4.63
N ASP A 385 -18.79 -2.68 3.54
CA ASP A 385 -18.96 -1.44 2.79
C ASP A 385 -19.24 -0.24 3.70
N GLY A 386 -18.79 0.93 3.26
CA GLY A 386 -19.25 2.20 3.77
C GLY A 386 -20.35 2.77 2.89
N THR A 387 -20.29 4.07 2.67
CA THR A 387 -21.12 4.73 1.65
C THR A 387 -21.03 4.00 0.29
N VAL A 388 -19.80 3.63 -0.08
CA VAL A 388 -19.43 2.80 -1.24
C VAL A 388 -18.48 1.68 -0.80
N ALA A 389 -17.65 1.15 -1.71
CA ALA A 389 -16.62 0.19 -1.38
C ALA A 389 -15.80 0.64 -0.16
N ALA A 390 -15.45 -0.30 0.70
CA ALA A 390 -14.63 -0.01 1.86
C ALA A 390 -13.16 0.21 1.46
N TYR A 391 -12.71 1.46 1.36
CA TYR A 391 -11.32 1.81 1.00
C TYR A 391 -10.25 1.32 2.00
N ARG A 392 -10.67 0.74 3.13
CA ARG A 392 -9.78 -0.01 4.03
C ARG A 392 -9.36 -1.36 3.46
N PHE A 393 -10.14 -1.94 2.56
CA PHE A 393 -9.91 -3.27 2.01
C PHE A 393 -8.49 -3.49 1.45
N PRO A 394 -7.90 -2.61 0.61
CA PRO A 394 -6.52 -2.76 0.17
C PRO A 394 -5.52 -2.90 1.33
N TYR A 395 -5.71 -2.13 2.40
CA TYR A 395 -4.83 -2.17 3.57
C TYR A 395 -5.04 -3.43 4.43
N LEU A 396 -6.28 -3.93 4.55
CA LEU A 396 -6.53 -5.20 5.25
C LEU A 396 -5.87 -6.36 4.51
N MET A 397 -5.99 -6.38 3.17
CA MET A 397 -5.38 -7.40 2.32
C MET A 397 -3.86 -7.37 2.38
N LEU A 398 -3.23 -6.20 2.51
CA LEU A 398 -1.76 -6.11 2.71
C LEU A 398 -1.27 -6.65 4.06
N GLY A 399 -2.18 -6.82 5.03
CA GLY A 399 -1.90 -7.49 6.30
C GLY A 399 -1.75 -9.00 6.17
N ASN A 400 -1.40 -9.68 7.26
CA ASN A 400 -1.26 -11.16 7.31
C ASN A 400 -2.46 -11.83 8.02
N SER A 401 -3.62 -11.18 7.96
CA SER A 401 -4.90 -11.69 8.48
C SER A 401 -5.79 -12.11 7.31
N LEU A 402 -6.67 -13.07 7.53
CA LEU A 402 -7.69 -13.44 6.55
C LEU A 402 -8.78 -12.34 6.49
N VAL A 403 -9.14 -11.91 5.29
CA VAL A 403 -10.25 -10.96 5.10
C VAL A 403 -11.56 -11.70 4.80
N LEU A 404 -12.60 -11.39 5.59
CA LEU A 404 -13.98 -11.78 5.35
C LEU A 404 -14.68 -10.61 4.63
N LYS A 405 -14.78 -10.68 3.31
CA LYS A 405 -15.24 -9.58 2.46
C LYS A 405 -16.74 -9.69 2.19
N GLN A 406 -17.49 -8.67 2.59
CA GLN A 406 -18.89 -8.51 2.22
C GLN A 406 -19.06 -8.43 0.69
N ASP A 407 -20.03 -9.17 0.18
CA ASP A 407 -20.53 -9.06 -1.18
C ASP A 407 -21.09 -7.65 -1.43
N SER A 408 -20.62 -7.03 -2.50
CA SER A 408 -20.81 -5.61 -2.75
C SER A 408 -20.96 -5.35 -4.24
N PRO A 409 -21.92 -4.50 -4.66
CA PRO A 409 -21.97 -4.00 -6.02
C PRO A 409 -20.82 -3.04 -6.32
N TYR A 410 -20.15 -2.49 -5.30
CA TYR A 410 -19.09 -1.51 -5.43
C TYR A 410 -17.71 -2.17 -5.57
N TYR A 411 -16.88 -1.60 -6.43
CA TYR A 411 -15.54 -2.09 -6.68
C TYR A 411 -14.50 -0.97 -6.80
N GLU A 412 -13.27 -1.29 -6.41
CA GLU A 412 -12.09 -0.48 -6.71
C GLU A 412 -11.33 -1.08 -7.91
N HIS A 413 -10.40 -0.31 -8.47
CA HIS A 413 -9.62 -0.62 -9.67
C HIS A 413 -8.95 -2.01 -9.75
N PHE A 414 -8.65 -2.64 -8.62
CA PHE A 414 -7.93 -3.92 -8.57
C PHE A 414 -8.82 -5.13 -8.24
N TYR A 415 -10.10 -4.92 -7.93
CA TYR A 415 -10.97 -5.98 -7.40
C TYR A 415 -11.18 -7.12 -8.40
N SER A 416 -11.24 -6.84 -9.70
CA SER A 416 -11.40 -7.84 -10.77
C SER A 416 -10.24 -8.83 -10.87
N ARG A 417 -9.09 -8.53 -10.26
CA ARG A 417 -7.94 -9.44 -10.15
C ARG A 417 -8.01 -10.36 -8.93
N LEU A 418 -8.96 -10.14 -8.02
CA LEU A 418 -9.11 -10.95 -6.82
C LEU A 418 -10.18 -12.03 -6.99
N GLN A 419 -9.94 -13.20 -6.38
CA GLN A 419 -10.81 -14.37 -6.48
C GLN A 419 -11.33 -14.73 -5.08
N ALA A 420 -12.64 -14.80 -4.95
CA ALA A 420 -13.29 -15.28 -3.73
C ALA A 420 -12.93 -16.74 -3.44
N GLY A 421 -12.74 -17.08 -2.18
CA GLY A 421 -12.28 -18.41 -1.73
C GLY A 421 -10.78 -18.64 -1.89
N THR A 422 -10.08 -17.87 -2.73
CA THR A 422 -8.62 -17.96 -2.92
C THR A 422 -7.88 -16.82 -2.22
N HIS A 423 -8.34 -15.58 -2.38
CA HIS A 423 -7.68 -14.40 -1.80
C HIS A 423 -8.40 -13.85 -0.57
N TYR A 424 -9.69 -14.14 -0.42
CA TYR A 424 -10.53 -13.72 0.70
C TYR A 424 -11.74 -14.65 0.83
N VAL A 425 -12.40 -14.66 1.98
CA VAL A 425 -13.67 -15.39 2.14
C VAL A 425 -14.84 -14.45 1.86
N PRO A 426 -15.73 -14.75 0.91
CA PRO A 426 -16.91 -13.94 0.66
C PRO A 426 -17.94 -14.10 1.77
N VAL A 427 -18.65 -13.03 2.10
CA VAL A 427 -19.76 -13.00 3.05
C VAL A 427 -20.95 -12.35 2.35
N LYS A 428 -22.17 -12.86 2.52
CA LYS A 428 -23.36 -12.27 1.91
C LYS A 428 -23.52 -10.80 2.28
N ARG A 429 -24.11 -10.02 1.38
CA ARG A 429 -24.35 -8.60 1.57
C ARG A 429 -25.10 -8.27 2.87
N ASN A 430 -26.05 -9.10 3.28
CA ASN A 430 -26.79 -8.91 4.54
C ASN A 430 -26.11 -9.50 5.79
N LEU A 431 -24.88 -10.03 5.66
CA LEU A 431 -24.09 -10.68 6.72
C LEU A 431 -24.72 -11.95 7.33
N SER A 432 -25.72 -12.55 6.68
CA SER A 432 -26.45 -13.70 7.22
C SER A 432 -25.59 -14.95 7.42
N ASP A 433 -24.49 -15.09 6.69
CA ASP A 433 -23.54 -16.20 6.77
C ASP A 433 -22.20 -15.81 7.43
N LEU A 434 -22.07 -14.60 7.97
CA LEU A 434 -20.81 -14.12 8.56
C LEU A 434 -20.34 -15.01 9.71
N LEU A 435 -21.24 -15.39 10.63
CA LEU A 435 -20.89 -16.22 11.77
C LEU A 435 -20.46 -17.63 11.34
N ASP A 436 -21.05 -18.15 10.27
CA ASP A 436 -20.67 -19.45 9.71
C ASP A 436 -19.31 -19.38 9.02
N ALA A 437 -19.02 -18.29 8.31
CA ALA A 437 -17.69 -18.00 7.75
C ALA A 437 -16.61 -17.91 8.84
N ILE A 438 -16.90 -17.26 9.97
CA ILE A 438 -15.98 -17.17 11.11
C ILE A 438 -15.71 -18.57 11.69
N ARG A 439 -16.77 -19.36 11.93
CA ARG A 439 -16.63 -20.72 12.47
C ARG A 439 -15.87 -21.64 11.52
N TRP A 440 -16.14 -21.54 10.22
CA TRP A 440 -15.38 -22.27 9.20
C TRP A 440 -13.89 -21.92 9.28
N ALA A 441 -13.55 -20.62 9.38
CA ALA A 441 -12.15 -20.19 9.43
C ALA A 441 -11.44 -20.71 10.69
N GLN A 442 -12.12 -20.70 11.85
CA GLN A 442 -11.61 -21.27 13.10
C GLN A 442 -11.40 -22.79 13.03
N GLN A 443 -12.32 -23.50 12.38
CA GLN A 443 -12.26 -24.97 12.23
C GLN A 443 -11.22 -25.41 11.19
N ASN A 444 -10.89 -24.54 10.23
CA ASN A 444 -9.96 -24.82 9.14
C ASN A 444 -8.77 -23.85 9.18
N ASP A 445 -8.13 -23.70 10.35
CA ASP A 445 -7.12 -22.66 10.60
C ASP A 445 -5.99 -22.61 9.56
N ALA A 446 -5.48 -23.78 9.13
CA ALA A 446 -4.42 -23.86 8.13
C ALA A 446 -4.90 -23.36 6.75
N GLU A 447 -6.12 -23.72 6.35
CA GLU A 447 -6.72 -23.26 5.10
C GLU A 447 -7.04 -21.77 5.15
N ALA A 448 -7.61 -21.29 6.27
CA ALA A 448 -7.87 -19.88 6.50
C ALA A 448 -6.59 -19.02 6.43
N ARG A 449 -5.49 -19.51 7.01
CA ARG A 449 -4.17 -18.89 6.93
C ARG A 449 -3.68 -18.83 5.48
N GLU A 450 -3.86 -19.90 4.73
CA GLU A 450 -3.42 -19.98 3.34
C GLU A 450 -4.19 -19.02 2.43
N VAL A 451 -5.52 -18.92 2.59
CA VAL A 451 -6.33 -17.91 1.88
C VAL A 451 -5.87 -16.49 2.23
N GLY A 452 -5.59 -16.22 3.51
CA GLY A 452 -5.04 -14.94 3.96
C GLY A 452 -3.67 -14.63 3.34
N ARG A 453 -2.78 -15.62 3.27
CA ARG A 453 -1.44 -15.50 2.66
C ARG A 453 -1.55 -15.22 1.15
N ALA A 454 -2.37 -15.98 0.43
CA ALA A 454 -2.59 -15.79 -1.00
C ALA A 454 -3.20 -14.42 -1.30
N GLY A 455 -4.17 -13.96 -0.51
CA GLY A 455 -4.71 -12.60 -0.60
C GLY A 455 -3.66 -11.53 -0.37
N GLN A 456 -2.80 -11.72 0.63
CA GLN A 456 -1.70 -10.80 0.91
C GLN A 456 -0.71 -10.69 -0.23
N GLU A 457 -0.35 -11.81 -0.85
CA GLU A 457 0.55 -11.85 -2.00
C GLU A 457 -0.04 -11.15 -3.21
N ALA A 458 -1.31 -11.41 -3.52
CA ALA A 458 -2.03 -10.71 -4.59
C ALA A 458 -2.06 -9.19 -4.33
N ALA A 459 -2.36 -8.76 -3.11
CA ALA A 459 -2.38 -7.33 -2.77
C ALA A 459 -0.99 -6.68 -2.86
N ARG A 460 0.07 -7.38 -2.41
CA ARG A 460 1.46 -6.92 -2.52
C ARG A 460 1.92 -6.75 -3.97
N GLU A 461 1.35 -7.50 -4.92
CA GLU A 461 1.60 -7.33 -6.35
C GLU A 461 0.78 -6.20 -6.96
N LEU A 462 -0.53 -6.19 -6.70
CA LEU A 462 -1.49 -5.29 -7.35
C LEU A 462 -1.38 -3.85 -6.86
N LEU A 463 -1.01 -3.63 -5.59
CA LEU A 463 -0.99 -2.31 -4.94
C LEU A 463 0.41 -1.69 -4.88
N GLN A 464 1.28 -2.08 -5.80
CA GLN A 464 2.62 -1.48 -5.92
C GLN A 464 2.52 -0.03 -6.39
N PRO A 465 3.34 0.89 -5.85
CA PRO A 465 3.40 2.27 -6.33
C PRO A 465 3.55 2.39 -7.84
N SER A 466 4.42 1.59 -8.48
CA SER A 466 4.60 1.64 -9.94
C SER A 466 3.35 1.23 -10.71
N ARG A 467 2.63 0.19 -10.26
CA ARG A 467 1.35 -0.24 -10.84
C ARG A 467 0.31 0.87 -10.79
N LEU A 468 0.28 1.64 -9.70
CA LEU A 468 -0.64 2.77 -9.58
C LEU A 468 -0.42 3.80 -10.68
N TYR A 469 0.83 4.23 -10.91
CA TYR A 469 1.16 5.16 -11.99
C TYR A 469 0.84 4.59 -13.37
N CYS A 470 1.16 3.32 -13.60
CA CYS A 470 0.82 2.63 -14.85
C CYS A 470 -0.69 2.62 -15.12
N TYR A 471 -1.49 2.36 -14.09
CA TYR A 471 -2.95 2.34 -14.20
C TYR A 471 -3.50 3.71 -14.60
N TYR A 472 -3.09 4.78 -13.91
CA TYR A 472 -3.48 6.14 -14.27
C TYR A 472 -3.07 6.51 -15.71
N TYR A 473 -1.81 6.24 -16.06
CA TYR A 473 -1.31 6.50 -17.42
C TYR A 473 -2.15 5.76 -18.46
N ARG A 474 -2.47 4.48 -18.22
CA ARG A 474 -3.25 3.67 -19.16
C ARG A 474 -4.69 4.14 -19.30
N VAL A 475 -5.33 4.61 -18.21
CA VAL A 475 -6.66 5.23 -18.28
C VAL A 475 -6.62 6.49 -19.15
N LEU A 476 -5.67 7.40 -18.91
CA LEU A 476 -5.54 8.64 -19.68
C LEU A 476 -5.23 8.37 -21.16
N LEU A 477 -4.34 7.41 -21.43
CA LEU A 477 -4.02 6.98 -22.79
C LEU A 477 -5.25 6.42 -23.50
N MET A 478 -5.97 5.47 -22.88
CA MET A 478 -7.16 4.89 -23.49
C MET A 478 -8.28 5.91 -23.68
N TYR A 479 -8.41 6.89 -22.79
CA TYR A 479 -9.33 8.00 -22.97
C TYR A 479 -8.94 8.84 -24.19
N SER A 480 -7.67 9.20 -24.32
CA SER A 480 -7.15 9.99 -25.44
C SER A 480 -7.27 9.28 -26.79
N GLU A 481 -7.08 7.96 -26.83
CA GLU A 481 -7.21 7.14 -28.04
C GLU A 481 -8.66 7.06 -28.54
N ARG A 482 -9.64 7.32 -27.67
CA ARG A 482 -11.07 7.20 -27.98
C ARG A 482 -11.78 8.54 -28.10
N GLN A 483 -11.10 9.65 -27.85
CA GLN A 483 -11.73 10.98 -27.91
C GLN A 483 -11.92 11.44 -29.37
N ASP A 484 -13.14 11.87 -29.67
CA ASP A 484 -13.48 12.53 -30.92
C ASP A 484 -13.50 14.05 -30.71
N GLY A 485 -12.69 14.75 -31.50
CA GLY A 485 -12.43 16.18 -31.36
C GLY A 485 -11.13 16.48 -30.63
N ARG A 486 -10.74 17.76 -30.62
CA ARG A 486 -9.51 18.20 -29.97
C ARG A 486 -9.80 18.66 -28.53
N PRO A 487 -9.01 18.22 -27.54
CA PRO A 487 -8.97 18.85 -26.22
C PRO A 487 -8.74 20.34 -26.36
N SER A 488 -9.46 21.15 -25.58
CA SER A 488 -9.35 22.61 -25.67
C SER A 488 -9.45 23.22 -24.29
N ARG A 489 -8.53 24.14 -23.96
CA ARG A 489 -8.64 24.96 -22.75
C ARG A 489 -9.85 25.89 -22.86
N HIS A 490 -10.74 25.83 -21.88
CA HIS A 490 -11.92 26.70 -21.80
C HIS A 490 -11.58 28.00 -21.03
N PRO A 491 -12.28 29.12 -21.30
CA PRO A 491 -11.96 30.42 -20.70
C PRO A 491 -12.00 30.45 -19.16
N ASP A 492 -12.81 29.59 -18.56
CA ASP A 492 -13.00 29.46 -17.11
C ASP A 492 -12.05 28.44 -16.46
N MET A 493 -11.07 27.91 -17.21
CA MET A 493 -10.07 26.99 -16.68
C MET A 493 -8.82 27.70 -16.16
N GLU A 494 -8.48 27.37 -14.92
CA GLU A 494 -7.20 27.70 -14.32
C GLU A 494 -6.13 26.67 -14.72
N GLU A 495 -4.88 27.11 -14.82
CA GLU A 495 -3.74 26.20 -14.89
C GLU A 495 -3.46 25.62 -13.52
N VAL A 496 -3.12 24.33 -13.45
CA VAL A 496 -2.62 23.68 -12.24
C VAL A 496 -1.09 23.70 -12.33
N PRO A 497 -0.40 24.62 -11.64
CA PRO A 497 1.03 24.79 -11.81
C PRO A 497 1.81 23.66 -11.12
N GLN A 498 2.96 23.30 -11.69
CA GLN A 498 3.96 22.52 -10.97
C GLN A 498 4.43 23.30 -9.74
N LEU A 499 4.61 22.59 -8.62
CA LEU A 499 5.24 23.19 -7.44
C LEU A 499 6.73 23.41 -7.71
N ASP A 500 7.21 24.61 -7.44
CA ASP A 500 8.63 24.91 -7.51
C ASP A 500 9.32 24.45 -6.22
N ASP A 501 9.99 23.30 -6.26
CA ASP A 501 10.85 22.86 -5.16
C ASP A 501 12.27 23.39 -5.35
N HIS A 502 12.44 24.69 -5.11
CA HIS A 502 13.74 25.36 -5.13
C HIS A 502 14.76 24.75 -4.14
N THR A 503 14.32 23.89 -3.21
CA THR A 503 15.19 23.29 -2.20
C THR A 503 15.86 22.00 -2.66
N ALA A 504 15.46 21.46 -3.81
CA ALA A 504 15.97 20.22 -4.36
C ALA A 504 16.58 20.44 -5.76
N ALA A 505 17.87 20.14 -5.92
CA ALA A 505 18.53 20.26 -7.22
C ALA A 505 17.90 19.27 -8.23
N CYS A 506 17.41 19.82 -9.35
CA CYS A 506 16.92 19.10 -10.52
C CYS A 506 17.61 19.67 -11.76
N SER A 507 18.46 18.89 -12.42
CA SER A 507 19.07 19.23 -13.71
C SER A 507 18.61 18.24 -14.77
N CYS A 508 17.81 18.73 -15.72
CA CYS A 508 17.17 17.86 -16.69
C CYS A 508 18.10 17.46 -17.83
N GLN A 509 18.91 16.42 -17.61
CA GLN A 509 19.78 15.86 -18.65
C GLN A 509 18.99 15.33 -19.87
N ARG A 510 17.72 14.95 -19.68
CA ARG A 510 16.81 14.54 -20.76
C ARG A 510 16.50 15.63 -21.78
N ARG A 511 16.57 16.92 -21.40
CA ARG A 511 16.35 18.05 -22.32
C ARG A 511 17.50 18.26 -23.32
N ASN A 512 18.69 17.71 -23.04
CA ASN A 512 19.87 17.92 -23.88
C ASN A 512 19.97 16.96 -25.07
N GLN A 513 19.18 15.87 -25.10
CA GLN A 513 19.20 14.90 -26.22
C GLN A 513 18.31 15.32 -27.41
N GLU A 514 17.36 16.24 -27.23
CA GLU A 514 16.53 16.77 -28.34
C GLU A 514 17.28 17.82 -29.20
N ASN A 515 18.46 18.29 -28.76
CA ASN A 515 19.22 19.36 -29.44
C ASN A 515 20.52 18.89 -30.12
N GLU A 516 20.80 17.60 -30.23
CA GLU A 516 21.85 17.15 -31.15
C GLU A 516 21.30 17.23 -32.59
N PRO A 517 21.88 18.08 -33.47
CA PRO A 517 21.54 18.04 -34.88
C PRO A 517 21.86 16.63 -35.38
N LYS A 518 20.90 16.00 -36.06
CA LYS A 518 21.22 14.84 -36.89
C LYS A 518 22.16 15.36 -37.97
N ASP A 519 23.43 15.01 -37.87
CA ASP A 519 24.38 15.17 -38.95
C ASP A 519 23.85 14.38 -40.16
N GLU A 520 23.22 15.08 -41.10
CA GLU A 520 23.02 14.60 -42.46
C GLU A 520 24.32 14.86 -43.23
N LEU A 521 24.78 13.78 -43.90
CA LEU A 521 25.99 13.63 -44.71
C LEU A 521 26.42 14.83 -45.56
#